data_AF-A0A521V6T0-F1
#
_entry.id   AF-A0A521V6T0-F1
#
_cell.length_a   1.000
_cell.length_b   1.000
_cell.length_c   1.000
_cell.angle_alpha   90.00
_cell.angle_beta   90.00
_cell.angle_gamma   90.00
#
_symmetry.space_group_name_H-M   'P 1'
#
loop_
_entity.id
_entity.type
_entity.pdbx_description
1 polymer ?
#
loop_
_entity_poly.entity_id
_entity_poly.type
_entity_poly.pdbx_seq_one_letter_code
_entity_poly.pdbx_strand_id
1 'polypeptide(L)'
;MNARAELPLHAPGTTTDKGYIGQSVPRANAKRLLQGRGAYVDDLRFARLAHVVFFRSPYAHARLERLELSKAARQPGVIAVFDGRALADYCKPWVGVLGHLKGIKSPPQYAIAIERACWQ
;
A
#
# COMPACT_ATOMS: atom_id res chain seq x y z
N MET A 1 27.26 -13.46 41.87
CA MET A 1 27.87 -13.99 40.63
C MET A 1 27.03 -13.46 39.47
N ASN A 2 27.38 -12.48 38.65
CA ASN A 2 28.67 -11.90 38.30
C ASN A 2 28.47 -10.40 38.00
N ALA A 3 29.08 -9.53 38.82
CA ALA A 3 29.26 -8.13 38.48
C ALA A 3 30.43 -8.03 37.50
N ARG A 4 30.16 -7.81 36.21
CA ARG A 4 31.17 -7.33 35.29
C ARG A 4 31.22 -5.82 35.45
N ALA A 5 32.27 -5.34 36.12
CA ALA A 5 32.61 -3.93 36.12
C ALA A 5 32.88 -3.51 34.67
N GLU A 6 32.00 -2.69 34.10
CA GLU A 6 32.21 -2.08 32.79
C GLU A 6 33.36 -1.07 32.91
N LEU A 7 34.49 -1.36 32.24
CA LEU A 7 35.57 -0.40 32.07
C LEU A 7 35.04 0.80 31.25
N PRO A 8 35.38 2.05 31.62
CA PRO A 8 34.92 3.20 30.85
C PRO A 8 35.56 3.16 29.45
N LEU A 9 34.71 3.14 28.42
CA LEU A 9 35.10 3.11 27.00
C LEU A 9 35.87 4.36 26.53
N HIS A 10 36.04 5.39 27.36
CA HIS A 10 36.53 6.71 26.95
C HIS A 10 37.60 7.28 27.90
N ALA A 11 38.60 7.95 27.33
CA ALA A 11 39.66 8.62 28.08
C ALA A 11 39.12 9.81 28.89
N PRO A 12 39.60 10.04 30.14
CA PRO A 12 39.16 11.15 30.96
C PRO A 12 39.53 12.49 30.28
N GLY A 13 38.53 13.35 30.04
CA GLY A 13 38.71 14.69 29.49
C GLY A 13 38.10 14.95 28.11
N THR A 14 37.50 13.94 27.46
CA THR A 14 36.71 14.16 26.23
C THR A 14 35.21 14.14 26.57
N THR A 15 34.54 15.30 26.46
CA THR A 15 33.08 15.34 26.40
C THR A 15 32.68 14.75 25.06
N THR A 16 32.50 13.43 25.00
CA THR A 16 31.88 12.79 23.84
C THR A 16 30.43 13.25 23.80
N ASP A 17 30.10 14.13 22.85
CA ASP A 17 28.73 14.25 22.37
C ASP A 17 28.29 12.82 22.03
N LYS A 18 27.40 12.26 22.84
CA LYS A 18 26.90 10.90 22.65
C LYS A 18 25.98 10.94 21.44
N GLY A 19 26.58 10.94 20.25
CA GLY A 19 25.87 10.86 18.99
C GLY A 19 24.93 9.65 18.97
N TYR A 20 24.00 9.64 18.01
CA TYR A 20 22.91 8.66 17.99
C TYR A 20 23.35 7.21 17.67
N ILE A 21 24.57 6.99 17.19
CA ILE A 21 25.05 5.66 16.78
C ILE A 21 25.36 4.82 18.02
N GLY A 22 24.74 3.63 18.11
CA GLY A 22 24.95 2.67 19.20
C GLY A 22 24.17 2.98 20.48
N GLN A 23 23.38 4.06 20.52
CA GLN A 23 22.56 4.41 21.68
C GLN A 23 21.17 3.75 21.60
N SER A 24 20.66 3.29 22.75
CA SER A 24 19.28 2.77 22.86
C SER A 24 18.29 3.93 23.01
N VAL A 25 17.96 4.57 21.89
CA VAL A 25 17.06 5.73 21.86
C VAL A 25 15.63 5.27 21.53
N PRO A 26 14.61 5.70 22.28
CA PRO A 26 13.21 5.42 21.94
C PRO A 26 12.84 5.94 20.55
N ARG A 27 12.14 5.13 19.75
CA ARG A 27 11.64 5.55 18.42
C ARG A 27 10.68 6.73 18.57
N ALA A 28 10.94 7.83 17.85
CA ALA A 28 10.19 9.09 17.98
C ALA A 28 8.65 8.92 17.95
N ASN A 29 8.13 8.07 17.07
CA ASN A 29 6.68 7.84 16.93
C ASN A 29 6.09 6.78 17.88
N ALA A 30 6.90 6.08 18.68
CA ALA A 30 6.46 4.92 19.47
C ALA A 30 5.29 5.26 20.39
N LYS A 31 5.38 6.36 21.15
CA LYS A 31 4.34 6.77 22.10
C LYS A 31 2.98 6.94 21.44
N ARG A 32 2.90 7.67 20.33
CA ARG A 32 1.64 7.94 19.63
C ARG A 32 1.07 6.68 18.99
N LEU A 33 1.92 5.86 18.37
CA LEU A 33 1.49 4.61 17.72
C LEU A 33 0.97 3.58 18.73
N LEU A 34 1.66 3.41 19.86
CA LEU A 34 1.26 2.48 20.94
C LEU A 34 -0.04 2.91 21.64
N GLN A 35 -0.40 4.19 21.54
CA GLN A 35 -1.64 4.74 22.11
C GLN A 35 -2.82 4.69 21.13
N GLY A 36 -2.68 4.04 19.97
CA GLY A 36 -3.73 4.04 18.94
C GLY A 36 -3.96 5.41 18.31
N ARG A 37 -3.05 6.37 18.52
CA ARG A 37 -3.13 7.73 17.95
C ARG A 37 -2.40 7.82 16.61
N GLY A 38 -2.15 6.67 15.97
CA GLY A 38 -1.71 6.57 14.58
C GLY A 38 -2.69 7.30 13.65
N ALA A 39 -2.23 7.66 12.46
CA ALA A 39 -3.12 8.17 11.42
C ALA A 39 -2.76 7.42 10.14
N TYR A 40 -3.60 6.47 9.78
CA TYR A 40 -3.50 5.68 8.56
C TYR A 40 -4.55 6.14 7.56
N VAL A 41 -4.44 5.69 6.31
CA VAL A 41 -5.33 6.14 5.22
C VAL A 41 -6.80 5.88 5.56
N ASP A 42 -7.11 4.77 6.23
CA ASP A 42 -8.48 4.40 6.61
C ASP A 42 -9.02 5.17 7.81
N ASP A 43 -8.16 5.88 8.57
CA ASP A 43 -8.59 6.75 9.68
C ASP A 43 -9.07 8.13 9.19
N LEU A 44 -8.73 8.48 7.95
CA LEU A 44 -9.05 9.79 7.40
C LEU A 44 -10.57 9.92 7.17
N ARG A 45 -11.13 11.09 7.50
CA ARG A 45 -12.54 11.42 7.31
C ARG A 45 -12.65 12.73 6.55
N PHE A 46 -13.44 12.74 5.49
CA PHE A 46 -13.67 13.90 4.64
C PHE A 46 -15.16 14.07 4.38
N ALA A 47 -15.60 15.31 4.14
CA ALA A 47 -16.96 15.55 3.67
C ALA A 47 -17.17 14.81 2.34
N ARG A 48 -18.31 14.11 2.21
CA ARG A 48 -18.67 13.31 1.02
C ARG A 48 -17.67 12.20 0.67
N LEU A 49 -16.98 11.63 1.66
CA LEU A 49 -16.17 10.42 1.47
C LEU A 49 -17.06 9.28 0.94
N ALA A 50 -16.67 8.69 -0.18
CA ALA A 50 -17.31 7.51 -0.76
C ALA A 50 -16.40 6.29 -0.61
N HIS A 51 -17.00 5.10 -0.62
CA HIS A 51 -16.28 3.83 -0.58
C HIS A 51 -16.30 3.18 -1.96
N VAL A 52 -15.22 2.46 -2.29
CA VAL A 52 -15.10 1.65 -3.50
C VAL A 52 -15.02 0.18 -3.11
N VAL A 53 -15.67 -0.67 -3.92
CA VAL A 53 -15.60 -2.13 -3.78
C VAL A 53 -15.27 -2.71 -5.15
N PHE A 54 -14.39 -3.70 -5.17
CA PHE A 54 -13.99 -4.40 -6.39
C PHE A 54 -14.63 -5.78 -6.44
N PHE A 55 -15.35 -6.07 -7.52
CA PHE A 55 -15.72 -7.45 -7.84
C PHE A 55 -14.50 -8.16 -8.44
N ARG A 56 -14.07 -9.24 -7.80
CA ARG A 56 -12.90 -10.03 -8.21
C ARG A 56 -13.32 -11.25 -9.01
N SER A 57 -12.45 -11.68 -9.91
CA SER A 57 -12.70 -12.88 -10.71
C SER A 57 -12.75 -14.11 -9.80
N PRO A 58 -13.82 -14.92 -9.84
CA PRO A 58 -13.82 -16.22 -9.17
C PRO A 58 -13.00 -17.27 -9.94
N TYR A 59 -12.50 -16.94 -11.14
CA TYR A 59 -11.72 -17.84 -11.97
C TYR A 59 -10.27 -17.38 -12.05
N ALA A 60 -9.33 -18.33 -11.95
CA ALA A 60 -7.90 -18.06 -12.11
C ALA A 60 -7.58 -17.54 -13.51
N HIS A 61 -8.23 -18.04 -14.56
CA HIS A 61 -8.08 -17.53 -15.91
C HIS A 61 -9.37 -17.71 -16.71
N ALA A 62 -9.99 -16.61 -17.16
CA ALA A 62 -11.24 -16.63 -17.90
C ALA A 62 -11.36 -15.46 -18.89
N ARG A 63 -12.04 -15.69 -20.01
CA ARG A 63 -12.45 -14.63 -20.94
C ARG A 63 -13.71 -13.95 -20.38
N LEU A 64 -13.74 -12.62 -20.42
CA LEU A 64 -14.92 -11.84 -20.05
C LEU A 64 -15.81 -11.72 -21.29
N GLU A 65 -16.92 -12.47 -21.31
CA GLU A 65 -17.89 -12.39 -22.41
C GLU A 65 -18.92 -11.30 -22.19
N ARG A 66 -19.47 -11.20 -20.98
CA ARG A 66 -20.46 -10.19 -20.62
C ARG A 66 -20.39 -9.84 -19.13
N LEU A 67 -20.59 -8.56 -18.81
CA LEU A 67 -20.76 -8.06 -17.44
C LEU A 67 -22.12 -7.34 -17.33
N GLU A 68 -22.93 -7.74 -16.36
CA GLU A 68 -24.23 -7.12 -16.09
C GLU A 68 -24.16 -6.23 -14.85
N LEU A 69 -23.95 -4.93 -15.06
CA LEU A 69 -23.74 -3.96 -13.96
C LEU A 69 -25.07 -3.37 -13.44
N SER A 70 -26.16 -3.56 -14.17
CA SER A 70 -27.43 -2.86 -13.93
C SER A 70 -28.04 -3.16 -12.56
N LYS A 71 -27.88 -4.39 -12.04
CA LYS A 71 -28.36 -4.76 -10.71
C LYS A 71 -27.59 -4.04 -9.61
N ALA A 72 -26.27 -3.92 -9.75
CA ALA A 72 -25.42 -3.20 -8.80
C ALA A 72 -25.69 -1.70 -8.83
N ALA A 73 -25.83 -1.12 -10.03
CA ALA A 73 -26.09 0.30 -10.22
C ALA A 73 -27.43 0.78 -9.62
N ARG A 74 -28.42 -0.12 -9.47
CA ARG A 74 -29.73 0.19 -8.86
C ARG A 74 -29.78 0.00 -7.35
N GLN A 75 -28.71 -0.47 -6.70
CA GLN A 75 -28.72 -0.67 -5.25
C GLN A 75 -28.73 0.69 -4.52
N PRO A 76 -29.49 0.82 -3.41
CA PRO A 76 -29.47 2.02 -2.60
C PRO A 76 -28.05 2.38 -2.13
N GLY A 77 -27.66 3.64 -2.27
CA GLY A 77 -26.33 4.14 -1.86
C GLY A 77 -25.20 3.95 -2.87
N VAL A 78 -25.43 3.25 -3.99
CA VAL A 78 -24.44 3.16 -5.07
C VAL A 78 -24.44 4.44 -5.89
N ILE A 79 -23.27 5.10 -5.95
CA ILE A 79 -23.08 6.35 -6.69
C ILE A 79 -22.76 6.08 -8.17
N ALA A 80 -21.95 5.06 -8.45
CA ALA A 80 -21.55 4.66 -9.79
C ALA A 80 -21.02 3.21 -9.82
N VAL A 81 -21.05 2.59 -11.00
CA VAL A 81 -20.44 1.28 -11.26
C VAL A 81 -19.68 1.37 -12.58
N PHE A 82 -18.44 0.88 -12.61
CA PHE A 82 -17.56 0.97 -13.77
C PHE A 82 -17.02 -0.42 -14.14
N ASP A 83 -16.87 -0.67 -15.43
CA ASP A 83 -16.09 -1.81 -15.95
C ASP A 83 -14.67 -1.37 -16.35
N GLY A 84 -13.87 -2.32 -16.85
CA GLY A 84 -12.52 -2.05 -17.31
C GLY A 84 -12.45 -1.11 -18.51
N ARG A 85 -13.48 -1.08 -19.38
CA ARG A 85 -13.50 -0.20 -20.56
C ARG A 85 -13.74 1.25 -20.13
N ALA A 86 -14.73 1.48 -19.27
CA ALA A 86 -15.02 2.80 -18.73
C ALA A 86 -13.84 3.40 -17.96
N LEU A 87 -13.06 2.59 -17.24
CA LEU A 87 -11.88 3.07 -16.51
C LEU A 87 -10.64 3.26 -17.40
N ALA A 88 -10.53 2.56 -18.53
CA ALA A 88 -9.39 2.70 -19.44
C ALA A 88 -9.30 4.11 -20.06
N ASP A 89 -10.42 4.83 -20.16
CA ASP A 89 -10.46 6.22 -20.63
C ASP A 89 -9.76 7.20 -19.66
N TYR A 90 -9.65 6.83 -18.38
CA TYR A 90 -9.05 7.67 -17.33
C TYR A 90 -7.70 7.15 -16.84
N CYS A 91 -7.52 5.82 -16.83
CA CYS A 91 -6.35 5.16 -16.29
C CYS A 91 -5.59 4.42 -17.40
N LYS A 92 -4.48 5.01 -17.86
CA LYS A 92 -3.57 4.33 -18.78
C LYS A 92 -3.00 3.05 -18.14
N PRO A 93 -2.81 1.96 -18.92
CA PRO A 93 -2.24 0.74 -18.38
C PRO A 93 -0.79 0.97 -17.92
N TRP A 94 -0.38 0.29 -16.85
CA TRP A 94 0.99 0.34 -16.38
C TRP A 94 1.84 -0.75 -17.01
N VAL A 95 3.12 -0.43 -17.19
CA VAL A 95 4.15 -1.35 -17.65
C VAL A 95 5.26 -1.35 -16.61
N GLY A 96 5.47 -2.49 -15.96
CA GLY A 96 6.58 -2.68 -15.05
C GLY A 96 7.88 -2.76 -15.85
N VAL A 97 8.85 -1.91 -15.54
CA VAL A 97 10.19 -1.92 -16.14
C VAL A 97 11.22 -2.10 -15.05
N LEU A 98 12.13 -3.06 -15.22
CA LEU A 98 13.17 -3.32 -14.24
C LEU A 98 14.44 -2.55 -14.62
N GLY A 99 14.68 -1.42 -13.94
CA GLY A 99 15.73 -0.46 -14.33
C GLY A 99 17.17 -1.02 -14.35
N HIS A 100 17.46 -2.08 -13.60
CA HIS A 100 18.79 -2.69 -13.52
C HIS A 100 18.99 -3.87 -14.49
N LEU A 101 17.96 -4.33 -15.20
CA LEU A 101 18.05 -5.38 -16.22
C LEU A 101 17.46 -4.90 -17.55
N LYS A 102 18.35 -4.62 -18.52
CA LYS A 102 17.97 -4.12 -19.84
C LYS A 102 17.01 -5.08 -20.54
N GLY A 103 15.86 -4.57 -20.97
CA GLY A 103 14.88 -5.29 -21.78
C GLY A 103 13.79 -6.03 -20.99
N ILE A 104 13.88 -6.10 -19.65
CA ILE A 104 12.83 -6.69 -18.82
C ILE A 104 11.68 -5.70 -18.66
N LYS A 105 10.56 -5.99 -19.35
CA LYS A 105 9.30 -5.25 -19.28
C LYS A 105 8.10 -6.19 -19.19
N SER A 106 7.09 -5.83 -18.41
CA SER A 106 5.82 -6.54 -18.39
C SER A 106 4.97 -6.21 -19.64
N PRO A 107 3.97 -7.04 -19.99
CA PRO A 107 2.87 -6.56 -20.83
C PRO A 107 2.12 -5.41 -20.13
N PRO A 108 1.39 -4.55 -20.89
CA PRO A 108 0.50 -3.55 -20.31
C PRO A 108 -0.54 -4.20 -19.39
N GLN A 109 -0.72 -3.62 -18.21
CA GLN A 109 -1.69 -4.07 -17.22
C GLN A 109 -2.69 -2.94 -16.95
N TYR A 110 -3.96 -3.22 -17.17
CA TYR A 110 -5.05 -2.29 -16.92
C TYR A 110 -5.50 -2.32 -15.46
N ALA A 111 -6.09 -1.23 -14.99
CA ALA A 111 -6.60 -1.11 -13.62
C ALA A 111 -7.68 -2.17 -13.30
N ILE A 112 -8.54 -2.47 -14.27
CA ILE A 112 -9.60 -3.49 -14.19
C ILE A 112 -9.54 -4.33 -15.48
N ALA A 113 -9.90 -5.61 -15.37
CA ALA A 113 -9.92 -6.53 -16.51
C ALA A 113 -10.88 -6.05 -17.62
N ILE A 114 -10.42 -6.10 -18.88
CA ILE A 114 -11.20 -5.70 -20.06
C ILE A 114 -11.72 -6.93 -20.81
N GLU A 115 -10.82 -7.79 -21.29
CA GLU A 115 -11.17 -8.96 -22.11
C GLU A 115 -10.96 -10.28 -21.39
N ARG A 116 -10.07 -10.29 -20.40
CA ARG A 116 -9.62 -11.50 -19.72
C ARG A 116 -9.23 -11.19 -18.29
N ALA A 117 -9.65 -12.05 -17.37
CA ALA A 117 -9.12 -12.12 -16.02
C ALA A 117 -8.10 -13.25 -15.98
N CYS A 118 -6.91 -12.99 -15.43
CA CYS A 118 -5.80 -13.95 -15.39
C CYS A 118 -5.35 -14.29 -13.96
N TRP A 119 -6.01 -13.72 -12.94
CA TRP A 119 -5.64 -13.82 -11.53
C TRP A 119 -6.90 -13.64 -10.66
N GLN A 120 -6.91 -14.23 -9.46
CA GLN A 120 -7.96 -14.01 -8.44
C GLN A 120 -7.64 -12.80 -7.56
#